data_AF-A0A009HUG1-F1
#
_entry.id   AF-A0A009HUG1-F1
#
_cell.length_a   1.000
_cell.length_b   1.000
_cell.length_c   1.000
_cell.angle_alpha   90.00
_cell.angle_beta   90.00
_cell.angle_gamma   90.00
#
_symmetry.space_group_name_H-M   'P 1'
#
loop_
_entity.id
_entity.type
_entity.pdbx_description
1 polymer ?
#
loop_
_entity_poly.entity_id
_entity_poly.type
_entity_poly.pdbx_seq_one_letter_code
_entity_poly.pdbx_strand_id
1 'polypeptide(L)' 'GLADLRGLAPRERARAIIDNCVHPLYRDALNDYFDRACAKGGHTPHLLREALSWHANFEETGQMLQPAPVAKSA' A
#
# COMPACT_ATOMS: atom_id res chain seq x y z
N GLY A 1 -13.09 -6.42 6.83
CA GLY A 1 -13.43 -6.46 8.27
C GLY A 1 -13.59 -5.04 8.77
N LEU A 2 -13.38 -4.82 10.07
CA LEU A 2 -13.47 -3.51 10.72
C LEU A 2 -12.16 -3.23 11.48
N ALA A 3 -11.64 -2.01 11.38
CA ALA A 3 -10.48 -1.55 12.15
C ALA A 3 -10.88 -0.40 13.08
N ASP A 4 -10.69 -0.57 14.39
CA ASP A 4 -10.81 0.53 15.35
C ASP A 4 -9.50 1.33 15.39
N LEU A 5 -9.59 2.64 15.20
CA LEU A 5 -8.43 3.53 15.05
C LEU A 5 -8.29 4.53 16.20
N ARG A 6 -9.18 4.48 17.21
CA ARG A 6 -9.16 5.43 18.32
C ARG A 6 -7.89 5.24 19.15
N GLY A 7 -7.20 6.34 19.45
CA GLY A 7 -5.97 6.33 20.25
C GLY A 7 -4.72 5.85 19.49
N LEU A 8 -4.82 5.47 18.21
CA LEU A 8 -3.70 4.95 17.43
C LEU A 8 -2.92 6.06 16.68
N ALA A 9 -1.59 5.98 16.75
CA ALA A 9 -0.66 6.78 15.96
C ALA A 9 -0.71 6.38 14.46
N PRO A 10 -0.21 7.21 13.52
CA PRO A 10 -0.34 6.94 12.08
C PRO A 10 0.14 5.56 11.63
N ARG A 11 1.27 5.07 12.16
CA ARG A 11 1.84 3.76 11.82
C ARG A 11 0.97 2.61 12.35
N GLU A 12 0.41 2.75 13.54
CA GLU A 12 -0.49 1.77 14.14
C GLU A 12 -1.82 1.70 13.39
N ARG A 13 -2.35 2.88 12.97
CA ARG A 13 -3.55 2.96 12.12
C ARG A 13 -3.34 2.26 10.79
N ALA A 14 -2.20 2.50 10.14
CA ALA A 14 -1.87 1.86 8.86
C ALA A 14 -1.88 0.33 9.01
N ARG A 15 -1.24 -0.21 10.05
CA ARG A 15 -1.23 -1.66 10.33
C ARG A 15 -2.65 -2.19 10.57
N ALA A 16 -3.43 -1.54 11.43
CA ALA A 16 -4.80 -1.95 11.72
C ALA A 16 -5.69 -1.98 10.46
N ILE A 17 -5.57 -1.00 9.58
CA ILE A 17 -6.32 -0.94 8.32
C ILE A 17 -5.88 -2.05 7.36
N ILE A 18 -4.56 -2.24 7.17
CA ILE A 18 -4.03 -3.25 6.26
C ILE A 18 -4.46 -4.66 6.67
N ASP A 19 -4.40 -4.97 7.96
CA ASP A 19 -4.68 -6.32 8.45
C ASP A 19 -6.18 -6.66 8.43
N ASN A 20 -7.05 -5.67 8.73
CA ASN A 20 -8.47 -5.91 8.98
C ASN A 20 -9.40 -5.50 7.81
N CYS A 21 -9.02 -4.51 7.01
CA CYS A 21 -9.91 -3.88 6.03
C CYS A 21 -9.49 -4.11 4.58
N VAL A 22 -8.19 -4.20 4.30
CA VAL A 22 -7.68 -4.30 2.93
C VAL A 22 -8.01 -5.67 2.32
N HIS A 23 -8.53 -5.63 1.09
CA HIS A 23 -8.86 -6.82 0.30
C HIS A 23 -7.59 -7.68 0.06
N PRO A 24 -7.68 -9.03 0.11
CA PRO A 24 -6.51 -9.90 -0.01
C PRO A 24 -5.59 -9.58 -1.20
N LEU A 25 -6.17 -9.28 -2.37
CA LEU A 25 -5.43 -8.92 -3.59
C LEU A 25 -4.47 -7.71 -3.41
N TYR A 26 -4.79 -6.78 -2.52
CA TYR A 26 -4.03 -5.53 -2.33
C TYR A 26 -3.17 -5.52 -1.08
N ARG A 27 -3.34 -6.52 -0.20
CA ARG A 27 -2.73 -6.53 1.13
C ARG A 27 -1.20 -6.54 1.05
N ASP A 28 -0.65 -7.41 0.21
CA ASP A 28 0.81 -7.55 0.06
C ASP A 28 1.43 -6.29 -0.54
N ALA A 29 0.79 -5.70 -1.55
CA ALA A 29 1.27 -4.48 -2.18
C ALA A 29 1.21 -3.26 -1.23
N LEU A 30 0.18 -3.16 -0.38
CA LEU A 30 0.10 -2.11 0.65
C LEU A 30 1.13 -2.31 1.77
N ASN A 31 1.40 -3.56 2.15
CA ASN A 31 2.45 -3.88 3.11
C ASN A 31 3.83 -3.46 2.58
N ASP A 32 4.16 -3.82 1.34
CA ASP A 32 5.41 -3.40 0.70
C ASP A 32 5.57 -1.88 0.68
N TYR A 33 4.54 -1.15 0.25
CA TYR A 33 4.56 0.32 0.27
C TYR A 33 4.82 0.87 1.68
N PHE A 34 4.09 0.36 2.67
CA PHE A 34 4.18 0.83 4.06
C PHE A 34 5.56 0.54 4.68
N ASP A 35 6.13 -0.65 4.45
CA ASP A 35 7.41 -1.05 5.00
C ASP A 35 8.56 -0.23 4.39
N ARG A 36 8.54 -0.05 3.05
CA ARG A 36 9.51 0.83 2.36
C ARG A 36 9.37 2.29 2.77
N ALA A 37 8.13 2.77 2.98
CA ALA A 37 7.89 4.12 3.50
C ALA A 37 8.42 4.27 4.92
N CYS A 38 8.18 3.29 5.81
CA CYS A 38 8.66 3.29 7.19
C CYS A 38 10.19 3.34 7.27
N ALA A 39 10.89 2.64 6.37
CA ALA A 39 12.34 2.68 6.27
C ALA A 39 12.90 4.07 5.94
N LYS A 40 12.12 4.94 5.28
CA LYS A 40 12.48 6.36 5.06
C LYS A 40 12.21 7.27 6.27
N GLY A 41 11.52 6.78 7.30
CA GLY A 41 11.21 7.53 8.51
C GLY A 41 9.95 8.39 8.41
N GLY A 42 9.77 9.29 9.39
CA GLY A 42 8.63 10.21 9.48
C GLY A 42 7.47 9.72 10.36
N HIS A 43 6.71 10.68 10.91
CA HIS A 43 5.53 10.39 11.72
C HIS A 43 4.42 9.72 10.89
N THR A 44 4.18 10.24 9.69
CA THR A 44 3.30 9.65 8.67
C THR A 44 4.17 9.28 7.45
N PRO A 45 4.67 8.04 7.38
CA PRO A 45 5.65 7.64 6.38
C PRO A 45 5.02 7.56 4.99
N HIS A 46 5.70 8.13 3.99
CA HIS A 46 5.26 8.07 2.59
C HIS A 46 6.45 7.95 1.63
N LEU A 47 6.20 7.31 0.50
CA LEU A 47 7.03 7.37 -0.70
C LEU A 47 6.40 8.37 -1.67
N LEU A 48 6.88 9.62 -1.69
CA LEU A 48 6.24 10.71 -2.44
C LEU A 48 6.12 10.42 -3.95
N ARG A 49 7.08 9.69 -4.52
CA ARG A 49 7.06 9.32 -5.95
C ARG A 49 6.01 8.26 -6.29
N GLU A 50 5.54 7.50 -5.30
CA GLU A 50 4.68 6.34 -5.52
C GLU A 50 3.30 6.51 -4.86
N ALA A 51 3.12 7.50 -3.99
CA ALA A 51 1.92 7.68 -3.17
C ALA A 51 0.61 7.73 -3.98
N LEU A 52 0.67 8.23 -5.22
CA LEU A 52 -0.49 8.32 -6.12
C LEU A 52 -0.40 7.37 -7.32
N SER A 53 0.61 6.49 -7.36
CA SER A 53 0.88 5.63 -8.52
C SER A 53 -0.27 4.67 -8.84
N TRP A 54 -0.97 4.14 -7.83
CA TRP A 54 -2.11 3.23 -8.06
C TRP A 54 -3.29 3.92 -8.74
N HIS A 55 -3.47 5.22 -8.48
CA HIS A 55 -4.47 6.02 -9.17
C HIS A 55 -4.06 6.25 -10.63
N ALA A 56 -2.81 6.65 -10.86
CA ALA A 56 -2.28 6.80 -12.23
C ALA A 56 -2.36 5.48 -13.03
N ASN A 57 -2.00 4.35 -12.42
CA ASN A 57 -2.11 3.03 -13.05
C ASN A 57 -3.55 2.73 -13.48
N PHE A 58 -4.52 3.05 -12.60
CA PHE A 58 -5.92 2.80 -12.90
C PHE A 58 -6.42 3.67 -14.07
N GLU A 59 -6.02 4.94 -14.11
CA GLU A 59 -6.33 5.84 -15.22
C GLU A 59 -5.76 5.34 -16.55
N GLU A 60 -4.51 4.84 -16.54
CA GLU A 60 -3.80 4.42 -17.76
C GLU A 60 -4.17 3.01 -18.23
N THR A 61 -4.42 2.08 -17.31
CA THR A 61 -4.53 0.63 -17.62
C THR A 61 -5.87 0.01 -17.21
N GLY A 62 -6.72 0.76 -16.51
CA GLY A 62 -7.96 0.25 -15.93
C GLY A 62 -7.75 -0.63 -14.69
N GLN A 63 -6.52 -0.77 -14.18
CA GLN A 63 -6.17 -1.56 -12.99
C GLN A 63 -5.21 -0.78 -12.08
N MET A 64 -5.43 -0.86 -10.77
CA MET A 64 -4.56 -0.18 -9.79
C MET A 64 -3.21 -0.88 -9.61
N LEU A 65 -3.22 -2.21 -9.58
CA LEU A 65 -2.03 -3.02 -9.47
C LEU A 65 -1.45 -3.22 -10.87
N GLN A 66 -0.16 -2.93 -11.02
CA GLN A 66 0.55 -3.34 -12.22
C GLN A 66 0.57 -4.88 -12.27
N PRO A 67 0.37 -5.50 -13.44
CA PRO A 67 0.57 -6.92 -13.58
C PRO A 67 2.01 -7.25 -13.19
N ALA A 68 2.21 -8.31 -12.42
CA ALA A 68 3.54 -8.79 -12.09
C ALA A 68 4.34 -8.94 -13.39
N PRO A 69 5.63 -8.52 -13.43
CA PRO A 69 6.42 -8.65 -14.64
C PRO A 69 6.39 -10.12 -15.06
N VAL A 70 5.85 -10.39 -16.25
CA VAL A 70 5.93 -11.72 -16.87
C VAL A 70 7.41 -12.02 -16.97
N ALA A 71 7.88 -13.03 -16.22
CA ALA A 71 9.24 -13.50 -16.33
C ALA A 71 9.51 -13.80 -17.81
N LYS A 72 10.42 -13.04 -18.43
CA LYS A 72 10.84 -13.34 -19.79
C LYS A 72 11.49 -14.72 -19.74
N SER A 73 10.79 -15.72 -20.28
CA SER A 73 11.37 -17.02 -20.58
C SER A 73 12.58 -16.78 -21.48
N ALA A 74 13.77 -17.16 -20.98
CA ALA A 74 15.00 -17.20 -21.73
C ALA A 74 14.96 -18.28 -22.81
#